data_AF-A0A9X2JXW7-F1
#
_entry.id   AF-A0A9X2JXW7-F1
#
_cell.length_a   1.000
_cell.length_b   1.000
_cell.length_c   1.000
_cell.angle_alpha   90.00
_cell.angle_beta   90.00
_cell.angle_gamma   90.00
#
_symmetry.space_group_name_H-M   'P 1'
#
loop_
_entity.id
_entity.type
_entity.pdbx_description
1 polymer ?
#
loop_
_entity_poly.entity_id
_entity_poly.type
_entity_poly.pdbx_seq_one_letter_code
_entity_poly.pdbx_strand_id
1 'polypeptide(L)'
;MPGDRATAVRASLDRSYESLPASARRLFRLLPLLPDDDCTPEAVAAMLEGPPHEAEFLLETIVAAHLVRRQAPGRLRAGPLLRLYARERLADEEMSAAQPVSSSWR
;
A
#
# COMPACT_ATOMS: atom_id res chain seq x y z
N MET A 1 -13.62 -9.05 25.12
CA MET A 1 -12.69 -9.85 24.28
C MET A 1 -11.89 -8.89 23.40
N PRO A 2 -10.54 -8.86 23.47
CA PRO A 2 -9.73 -7.90 22.70
C PRO A 2 -9.53 -8.25 21.21
N GLY A 3 -10.04 -9.40 20.73
CA GLY A 3 -9.88 -9.86 19.34
C GLY A 3 -10.83 -9.20 18.34
N ASP A 4 -12.01 -8.74 18.77
CA ASP A 4 -13.05 -8.23 17.85
C ASP A 4 -12.66 -6.92 17.18
N ARG A 5 -12.01 -6.00 17.92
CA ARG A 5 -11.64 -4.68 17.38
C ARG A 5 -10.50 -4.76 16.38
N ALA A 6 -9.45 -5.52 16.68
CA ALA A 6 -8.32 -5.69 15.76
C ALA A 6 -8.77 -6.38 14.46
N THR A 7 -9.62 -7.39 14.57
CA THR A 7 -10.20 -8.10 13.41
C THR A 7 -11.11 -7.19 12.59
N ALA A 8 -11.97 -6.38 13.23
CA ALA A 8 -12.82 -5.42 12.54
C ALA A 8 -12.02 -4.33 11.81
N VAL A 9 -10.94 -3.82 12.41
CA VAL A 9 -10.03 -2.86 11.76
C VAL A 9 -9.37 -3.50 10.53
N ARG A 10 -8.87 -4.73 10.65
CA ARG A 10 -8.24 -5.44 9.54
C ARG A 10 -9.23 -5.67 8.38
N ALA A 11 -10.44 -6.15 8.68
CA ALA A 11 -11.48 -6.34 7.67
C ALA A 11 -11.92 -5.03 6.99
N SER A 12 -11.87 -3.89 7.70
CA SER A 12 -12.10 -2.58 7.08
C SER A 12 -10.96 -2.18 6.15
N LEU A 13 -9.70 -2.43 6.54
CA LEU A 13 -8.53 -2.15 5.71
C LEU A 13 -8.49 -3.04 4.46
N ASP A 14 -8.82 -4.32 4.60
CA ASP A 14 -8.92 -5.26 3.48
C ASP A 14 -9.93 -4.73 2.44
N ARG A 15 -11.12 -4.29 2.87
CA ARG A 15 -12.13 -3.70 1.96
C ARG A 15 -11.66 -2.40 1.30
N SER A 16 -11.02 -1.49 2.05
CA SER A 16 -10.46 -0.27 1.47
C SER A 16 -9.33 -0.58 0.48
N TYR A 17 -8.53 -1.63 0.75
CA TYR A 17 -7.45 -2.05 -0.13
C TYR A 17 -7.99 -2.73 -1.40
N GLU A 18 -9.02 -3.57 -1.27
CA GLU A 18 -9.69 -4.25 -2.39
C GLU A 18 -10.52 -3.30 -3.27
N SER A 19 -10.90 -2.11 -2.79
CA SER A 19 -11.57 -1.11 -3.62
C SER A 19 -10.59 -0.28 -4.45
N LEU A 20 -9.28 -0.29 -4.11
CA LEU A 20 -8.27 0.45 -4.85
C LEU A 20 -8.06 -0.12 -6.26
N PRO A 21 -7.75 0.73 -7.26
CA PRO A 21 -7.19 0.29 -8.54
C PRO A 21 -5.87 -0.47 -8.35
N ALA A 22 -5.52 -1.35 -9.28
CA ALA A 22 -4.31 -2.17 -9.21
C ALA A 22 -3.02 -1.33 -9.01
N SER A 23 -2.89 -0.21 -9.73
CA SER A 23 -1.75 0.71 -9.61
C SER A 23 -1.66 1.33 -8.21
N ALA A 24 -2.79 1.69 -7.60
CA ALA A 24 -2.83 2.26 -6.25
C ALA A 24 -2.53 1.20 -5.18
N ARG A 25 -2.98 -0.05 -5.35
CA ARG A 25 -2.58 -1.17 -4.49
C ARG A 25 -1.08 -1.42 -4.55
N ARG A 26 -0.50 -1.38 -5.76
CA ARG A 26 0.95 -1.51 -5.94
C ARG A 26 1.70 -0.42 -5.19
N LEU A 27 1.31 0.84 -5.37
CA LEU A 27 1.91 1.95 -4.63
C LEU A 27 1.78 1.78 -3.10
N PHE A 28 0.58 1.43 -2.61
CA PHE A 28 0.35 1.22 -1.18
C PHE A 28 1.26 0.13 -0.59
N ARG A 29 1.48 -0.98 -1.31
CA ARG A 29 2.40 -2.05 -0.90
C ARG A 29 3.86 -1.60 -0.84
N LEU A 30 4.26 -0.62 -1.65
CA LEU A 30 5.63 -0.11 -1.70
C LEU A 30 5.92 1.00 -0.68
N LEU A 31 4.88 1.63 -0.10
CA LEU A 31 5.02 2.67 0.94
C LEU A 31 5.95 2.30 2.12
N PRO A 32 6.01 1.04 2.62
CA PRO A 32 6.91 0.70 3.71
C PRO A 32 8.40 0.70 3.33
N LEU A 33 8.72 0.68 2.04
CA LEU A 33 10.08 0.79 1.52
C LEU A 33 10.55 2.25 1.43
N LEU A 34 9.61 3.20 1.37
CA LEU A 34 9.92 4.62 1.37
C LEU A 34 10.28 5.10 2.79
N PRO A 35 11.27 6.00 2.91
CA PRO A 35 11.48 6.80 4.11
C PRO A 35 10.21 7.59 4.46
N ASP A 36 9.91 7.77 5.76
CA ASP A 36 8.68 8.42 6.23
C ASP A 36 8.50 9.87 5.72
N ASP A 37 9.56 10.51 5.21
CA ASP A 37 9.57 11.89 4.70
C ASP A 37 9.71 12.03 3.16
N ASP A 38 9.84 10.92 2.44
CA ASP A 38 10.07 10.90 0.97
C ASP A 38 8.83 10.48 0.17
N CYS A 39 7.65 10.51 0.77
CA CYS A 39 6.41 10.20 0.06
C CYS A 39 5.87 11.44 -0.68
N THR A 40 6.61 11.92 -1.67
CA THR A 40 6.20 13.00 -2.59
C THR A 40 5.76 12.44 -3.94
N PRO A 41 4.97 13.19 -4.75
CA PRO A 41 4.59 12.76 -6.10
C PRO A 41 5.78 12.41 -6.99
N GLU A 42 6.89 13.14 -6.88
CA GLU A 42 8.10 12.94 -7.67
C GLU A 42 8.81 11.63 -7.31
N ALA A 43 8.95 11.34 -6.02
CA ALA A 43 9.54 10.10 -5.55
C ALA A 43 8.70 8.88 -5.97
N VAL A 44 7.36 9.02 -5.90
CA VAL A 44 6.42 7.98 -6.33
C VAL A 44 6.46 7.78 -7.84
N ALA A 45 6.53 8.86 -8.62
CA ALA A 45 6.66 8.79 -10.08
C ALA A 45 7.95 8.07 -10.49
N ALA A 46 9.08 8.41 -9.85
CA ALA A 46 10.35 7.75 -10.07
C ALA A 46 10.30 6.25 -9.71
N MET A 47 9.62 5.89 -8.61
CA MET A 47 9.47 4.50 -8.17
C MET A 47 8.54 3.66 -9.06
N LEU A 48 7.52 4.29 -9.66
CA LEU A 48 6.57 3.62 -10.56
C LEU A 48 7.00 3.67 -12.03
N GLU A 49 8.15 4.30 -12.33
CA GLU A 49 8.60 4.55 -13.71
C GLU A 49 7.51 5.22 -14.57
N GLY A 50 6.76 6.13 -13.96
CA GLY A 50 5.56 6.74 -14.53
C GLY A 50 5.59 8.27 -14.50
N PRO A 51 4.61 8.94 -15.13
CA PRO A 51 4.57 10.38 -15.16
C PRO A 51 4.08 10.97 -13.81
N PRO A 52 4.53 12.18 -13.42
CA PRO A 52 4.19 12.79 -12.12
C PRO A 52 2.70 12.98 -11.85
N HIS A 53 1.92 13.27 -12.90
CA HIS A 53 0.48 13.46 -12.76
C HIS A 53 -0.26 12.17 -12.39
N GLU A 54 0.23 11.01 -12.87
CA GLU A 54 -0.35 9.71 -12.51
C GLU A 54 0.00 9.37 -11.06
N ALA A 55 1.25 9.63 -10.65
CA ALA A 55 1.67 9.48 -9.25
C ALA A 55 0.83 10.33 -8.30
N GLU A 56 0.58 11.60 -8.64
CA GLU A 56 -0.29 12.48 -7.86
C GLU A 56 -1.72 11.93 -7.75
N PHE A 57 -2.30 11.49 -8.86
CA PHE A 57 -3.63 10.87 -8.87
C PHE A 57 -3.70 9.61 -8.00
N LEU A 58 -2.68 8.75 -8.06
CA LEU A 58 -2.60 7.54 -7.24
C LEU A 58 -2.47 7.88 -5.75
N LEU A 59 -1.67 8.88 -5.41
CA LEU A 59 -1.53 9.36 -4.04
C LEU A 59 -2.86 9.91 -3.50
N GLU A 60 -3.59 10.70 -4.29
CA GLU A 60 -4.93 11.18 -3.93
C GLU A 60 -5.93 10.05 -3.76
N THR A 61 -5.85 9.02 -4.61
CA THR A 61 -6.71 7.83 -4.50
C THR A 61 -6.50 7.11 -3.17
N ILE A 62 -5.25 6.95 -2.73
CA ILE A 62 -4.93 6.29 -1.45
C ILE A 62 -5.32 7.18 -0.25
N VAL A 63 -5.21 8.51 -0.37
CA VAL A 63 -5.71 9.45 0.65
C VAL A 63 -7.22 9.37 0.77
N ALA A 64 -7.94 9.34 -0.35
CA ALA A 64 -9.41 9.22 -0.39
C ALA A 64 -9.89 7.88 0.21
N ALA A 65 -9.09 6.82 0.10
CA ALA A 65 -9.35 5.54 0.75
C ALA A 65 -9.07 5.52 2.27
N HIS A 66 -8.67 6.65 2.86
CA HIS A 66 -8.24 6.79 4.25
C HIS A 66 -7.03 5.91 4.64
N LEU A 67 -6.28 5.44 3.64
CA LEU A 67 -5.13 4.55 3.84
C LEU A 67 -3.82 5.30 4.05
N VAL A 68 -3.79 6.61 3.76
CA VAL A 68 -2.68 7.52 4.04
C VAL A 68 -3.26 8.88 4.43
N ARG A 69 -2.56 9.66 5.27
CA ARG A 69 -2.96 11.02 5.63
C ARG A 69 -2.00 12.05 5.03
N ARG A 70 -2.54 13.15 4.51
CA ARG A 70 -1.76 14.35 4.17
C ARG A 70 -1.25 14.99 5.46
N GLN A 71 0.07 15.11 5.57
CA GLN A 71 0.72 15.73 6.74
C GLN A 71 1.08 17.20 6.46
N ALA A 72 1.38 17.53 5.21
CA ALA A 72 1.60 18.89 4.71
C ALA A 72 1.30 18.91 3.19
N PRO A 73 1.24 20.09 2.54
CA PRO A 73 1.13 20.17 1.08
C PRO A 73 2.26 19.36 0.42
N GLY A 74 1.91 18.37 -0.40
CA GLY A 74 2.86 17.48 -1.08
C GLY A 74 3.53 16.41 -0.21
N ARG A 75 3.23 16.32 1.10
CA ARG A 75 3.79 15.30 2.00
C ARG A 75 2.72 14.38 2.57
N LEU A 76 2.94 13.09 2.40
CA LEU A 76 2.02 12.03 2.81
C LEU A 76 2.66 11.16 3.89
N ARG A 77 1.87 10.82 4.92
CA ARG A 77 2.34 9.97 6.01
C ARG A 77 1.36 8.84 6.25
N ALA A 78 1.85 7.61 6.11
CA ALA A 78 1.14 6.42 6.55
C ALA A 78 1.30 6.25 8.06
N GLY A 79 0.21 5.97 8.76
CA GLY A 79 0.29 5.62 10.19
C GLY A 79 1.04 4.30 10.39
N PRO A 80 1.61 4.05 11.59
CA PRO A 80 2.36 2.83 11.87
C PRO A 80 1.56 1.54 11.60
N LEU A 81 0.25 1.55 11.88
CA LEU A 81 -0.65 0.43 11.59
C LEU A 81 -0.83 0.20 10.08
N LEU A 82 -0.94 1.27 9.30
CA LEU A 82 -1.06 1.19 7.83
C LEU A 82 0.24 0.70 7.19
N ARG A 83 1.40 1.10 7.73
CA ARG A 83 2.70 0.58 7.29
C ARG A 83 2.87 -0.90 7.63
N LEU A 84 2.42 -1.34 8.80
CA LEU A 84 2.42 -2.76 9.15
C LEU A 84 1.54 -3.56 8.18
N TYR A 85 0.31 -3.10 7.94
CA TYR A 85 -0.60 -3.72 6.99
C TYR A 85 -0.05 -3.75 5.55
N ALA A 86 0.56 -2.66 5.09
CA ALA A 86 1.22 -2.61 3.79
C ALA A 86 2.40 -3.59 3.67
N ARG A 87 3.19 -3.79 4.74
CA ARG A 87 4.27 -4.78 4.77
C ARG A 87 3.77 -6.21 4.67
N GLU A 88 2.69 -6.52 5.40
CA GLU A 88 2.06 -7.83 5.33
C GLU A 88 1.54 -8.11 3.90
N ARG A 89 0.90 -7.13 3.27
CA ARG A 89 0.45 -7.24 1.87
C ARG A 89 1.59 -7.37 0.87
N LEU A 90 2.71 -6.68 1.09
CA LEU A 90 3.90 -6.83 0.25
C LEU A 90 4.46 -8.27 0.36
N ALA A 91 4.56 -8.81 1.57
CA ALA A 91 5.04 -10.18 1.79
C ALA A 91 4.11 -11.25 1.21
N ASP A 92 2.79 -11.10 1.35
CA ASP A 92 1.79 -12.02 0.77
C ASP A 92 1.90 -12.09 -0.76
N GLU A 93 2.12 -10.95 -1.40
CA GLU A 93 2.21 -10.84 -2.85
C GLU A 93 3.55 -11.31 -3.40
N GLU A 94 4.65 -11.03 -2.71
CA GLU A 94 5.96 -11.63 -2.99
C GLU A 94 5.88 -13.16 -2.90
N MET A 95 5.20 -13.71 -1.90
CA MET A 95 5.02 -15.16 -1.74
C MET A 95 4.07 -15.77 -2.79
N SER A 96 3.09 -15.01 -3.26
CA SER A 96 2.20 -15.43 -4.35
C SER A 96 2.88 -15.37 -5.72
N ALA A 97 3.72 -14.36 -5.95
CA ALA A 97 4.56 -14.25 -7.15
C ALA A 97 5.71 -15.27 -7.13
N ALA A 98 6.22 -15.60 -5.95
CA ALA A 98 7.26 -16.57 -5.73
C ALA A 98 6.75 -18.02 -5.66
N GLN A 99 5.53 -18.34 -6.11
CA GLN A 99 5.14 -19.74 -6.29
C GLN A 99 6.13 -20.40 -7.26
N PRO A 100 7.09 -21.21 -6.76
CA PRO A 100 7.95 -21.98 -7.62
C PRO A 100 7.05 -23.05 -8.20
N VAL A 101 7.08 -23.16 -9.52
CA VAL A 101 6.73 -24.34 -10.31
C VAL A 101 6.06 -25.44 -9.51
N SER A 102 4.79 -25.66 -9.82
CA SER A 102 4.12 -26.95 -9.66
C SER A 102 5.06 -28.08 -10.14
N SER A 103 5.89 -28.56 -9.23
CA SER A 103 6.55 -29.85 -9.29
C SER A 103 5.71 -30.62 -8.28
N SER A 104 4.59 -31.20 -8.70
CA SER A 104 4.62 -32.53 -9.32
C SER A 104 5.64 -33.39 -8.59
N TRP A 105 5.32 -33.73 -7.33
CA TRP A 105 5.99 -34.83 -6.66
C TRP A 105 5.21 -36.07 -7.03
N ARG A 106 5.96 -36.91 -7.75
CA ARG A 106 5.66 -38.22 -8.30
C ARG A 106 5.35 -39.23 -7.20
#